data_AF-A0A6I9P2J0-F1
#
_entry.id   AF-A0A6I9P2J0-F1
#
_cell.length_a   1.000
_cell.length_b   1.000
_cell.length_c   1.000
_cell.angle_alpha   90.00
_cell.angle_beta   90.00
_cell.angle_gamma   90.00
#
_symmetry.space_group_name_H-M   'P 1'
#
loop_
_entity.id
_entity.type
_entity.pdbx_description
1 polymer ?
#
loop_
_entity_poly.entity_id
_entity_poly.type
_entity_poly.pdbx_seq_one_letter_code
_entity_poly.pdbx_strand_id
1 'polypeptide(L)'
;MSPLNREQASSARDALSKAVYGRTFTWLVNKINASLTYTDDSSKHYSVIGLLDIYGFEVFQHNSFEQFCINYCNEKLQQLFIELTLKSEQEEYEAEGITVSQMQE
;
A
#
# COMPACT_ATOMS: atom_id res chain seq x y z
N MET A 1 -33.73 -0.18 22.01
CA MET A 1 -32.46 -0.93 21.97
C MET A 1 -32.68 -2.23 22.72
N SER A 2 -32.50 -3.37 22.05
CA SER A 2 -32.50 -4.65 22.75
C SER A 2 -31.16 -4.81 23.48
N PRO A 3 -31.16 -5.33 24.73
CA PRO A 3 -29.91 -5.55 25.47
C PRO A 3 -29.01 -6.55 24.74
N LEU A 4 -27.70 -6.30 24.78
CA LEU A 4 -26.69 -7.17 24.18
C LEU A 4 -26.33 -8.31 25.14
N ASN A 5 -26.11 -9.51 24.59
CA ASN A 5 -25.47 -10.56 25.37
C ASN A 5 -23.96 -10.27 25.55
N ARG A 6 -23.28 -11.07 26.38
CA ARG A 6 -21.86 -10.86 26.72
C ARG A 6 -20.94 -10.85 25.48
N GLU A 7 -21.17 -11.75 24.52
CA GLU A 7 -20.35 -11.84 23.31
C GLU A 7 -20.54 -10.62 22.41
N GLN A 8 -21.80 -10.23 22.17
CA GLN A 8 -22.14 -9.05 21.40
C GLN A 8 -21.58 -7.77 22.03
N ALA A 9 -21.66 -7.64 23.36
CA ALA A 9 -21.10 -6.50 24.09
C ALA A 9 -19.57 -6.45 23.97
N SER A 10 -18.90 -7.60 24.01
CA SER A 10 -17.44 -7.70 23.85
C SER A 10 -17.02 -7.33 22.43
N SER A 11 -17.68 -7.89 21.41
CA SER A 11 -17.44 -7.55 20.01
C SER A 11 -17.69 -6.06 19.72
N ALA A 12 -18.75 -5.48 20.29
CA ALA A 12 -19.04 -4.05 20.14
C ALA A 12 -17.96 -3.17 20.78
N ARG A 13 -17.46 -3.53 21.97
CA ARG A 13 -16.35 -2.84 22.63
C ARG A 13 -15.08 -2.89 21.78
N ASP A 14 -14.73 -4.07 21.26
CA ASP A 14 -13.51 -4.25 20.48
C ASP A 14 -13.62 -3.53 19.12
N ALA A 15 -14.78 -3.57 18.48
CA ALA A 15 -15.06 -2.80 17.27
C ALA A 15 -14.96 -1.29 17.50
N LEU A 16 -15.52 -0.79 18.61
CA LEU A 16 -15.39 0.63 18.98
C LEU A 16 -13.92 0.99 19.21
N SER A 17 -13.18 0.15 19.91
CA SER A 17 -11.75 0.39 20.22
C SER A 17 -10.92 0.46 18.93
N LYS A 18 -11.11 -0.49 18.01
CA LYS A 18 -10.49 -0.48 16.67
C LYS A 18 -10.88 0.78 15.88
N ALA A 19 -12.15 1.18 15.92
CA ALA A 19 -12.63 2.37 15.22
C ALA A 19 -12.04 3.68 15.77
N VAL A 20 -11.94 3.81 17.10
CA VAL A 20 -11.31 4.97 17.74
C VAL A 20 -9.83 5.04 17.35
N TYR A 21 -9.09 3.95 17.53
CA TYR A 21 -7.67 3.92 17.18
C TYR A 21 -7.44 4.22 15.69
N GLY A 22 -8.22 3.60 14.79
CA GLY A 22 -8.13 3.86 13.36
C GLY A 22 -8.37 5.32 13.00
N ARG A 23 -9.38 5.97 13.61
CA ARG A 23 -9.64 7.40 13.41
C ARG A 23 -8.52 8.29 13.96
N THR A 24 -7.97 7.94 15.11
CA THR A 24 -6.83 8.67 15.70
C THR A 24 -5.60 8.58 14.81
N PHE A 25 -5.30 7.39 14.27
CA PHE A 25 -4.18 7.21 13.34
C PHE A 25 -4.35 8.04 12.06
N THR A 26 -5.52 7.99 11.42
CA THR A 26 -5.83 8.83 10.25
C THR A 26 -5.70 10.31 10.56
N TRP A 27 -6.19 10.77 11.72
CA TRP A 27 -6.05 12.15 12.14
C TRP A 27 -4.58 12.56 12.31
N LEU A 28 -3.76 11.69 12.90
CA LEU A 28 -2.33 11.95 13.08
C LEU A 28 -1.60 12.09 11.73
N VAL A 29 -1.84 11.18 10.80
CA VAL A 29 -1.27 11.25 9.44
C VAL A 29 -1.66 12.56 8.77
N ASN A 30 -2.93 12.95 8.82
CA ASN A 30 -3.40 14.21 8.25
C ASN A 30 -2.75 15.43 8.93
N LYS A 31 -2.54 15.38 10.25
CA LYS A 31 -1.89 16.46 10.99
C LYS A 31 -0.42 16.62 10.60
N ILE A 32 0.30 15.52 10.42
CA ILE A 32 1.69 15.52 9.95
C ILE A 32 1.73 16.06 8.52
N ASN A 33 0.88 15.57 7.61
CA ASN A 33 0.82 16.04 6.23
C ASN A 33 0.57 17.55 6.16
N ALA A 34 -0.40 18.07 6.92
CA ALA A 34 -0.66 19.51 6.97
C ALA A 34 0.52 20.33 7.52
N SER A 35 1.36 19.74 8.38
CA SER A 35 2.57 20.38 8.90
C SER A 35 3.74 20.35 7.91
N LEU A 36 3.73 19.41 6.96
CA LEU A 36 4.75 19.27 5.91
C LEU A 36 4.37 20.02 4.63
N THR A 37 3.14 20.49 4.49
CA THR A 37 2.68 21.26 3.32
C THR A 37 3.55 22.50 3.12
N TYR A 38 4.14 22.61 1.93
CA TYR A 38 4.93 23.76 1.50
C TYR A 38 4.01 24.95 1.20
N THR A 39 4.30 26.12 1.78
CA THR A 39 3.42 27.30 1.73
C THR A 39 3.75 28.32 0.63
N ASP A 40 4.78 28.07 -0.19
CA ASP A 40 5.19 29.01 -1.25
C ASP A 40 4.73 28.48 -2.63
N ASP A 41 3.68 29.13 -3.16
CA ASP A 41 2.97 28.80 -4.40
C ASP A 41 3.59 29.49 -5.63
N SER A 42 4.81 30.02 -5.49
CA SER A 42 5.48 30.81 -6.54
C SER A 42 6.09 29.97 -7.67
N SER A 43 6.15 28.63 -7.55
CA SER A 43 6.57 27.73 -8.63
C SER A 43 5.65 26.51 -8.77
N LYS A 44 4.84 26.51 -9.83
CA LYS A 44 3.82 25.47 -10.13
C LYS A 44 4.37 24.10 -10.58
N HIS A 45 5.67 23.85 -10.50
CA HIS A 45 6.27 22.59 -10.95
C HIS A 45 7.30 22.10 -9.94
N TYR A 46 6.85 21.28 -8.99
CA TYR A 46 7.73 20.51 -8.12
C TYR A 46 7.79 19.07 -8.62
N SER A 47 8.99 18.57 -8.88
CA SER A 47 9.22 17.13 -9.00
C SER A 47 9.16 16.51 -7.61
N VAL A 48 8.48 15.38 -7.48
CA VAL A 48 8.37 14.63 -6.22
C VAL A 48 9.08 13.30 -6.37
N ILE A 49 9.86 12.92 -5.36
CA ILE A 49 10.43 11.58 -5.23
C ILE A 49 9.62 10.85 -4.16
N GLY A 50 8.95 9.77 -4.56
CA GLY A 50 8.21 8.91 -3.65
C GLY A 50 9.12 7.83 -3.07
N LEU A 51 9.11 7.67 -1.75
CA LEU A 51 9.72 6.52 -1.07
C LEU A 51 8.61 5.59 -0.60
N LEU A 52 8.70 4.32 -0.96
CA LEU A 52 7.75 3.29 -0.56
C LEU A 52 8.39 2.41 0.52
N ASP A 53 7.81 2.42 1.72
CA ASP A 53 8.17 1.55 2.84
C ASP A 53 6.92 0.80 3.27
N ILE A 54 6.91 -0.51 3.05
CA ILE A 54 5.76 -1.38 3.29
C ILE A 54 6.19 -2.70 3.93
N TYR A 55 5.23 -3.40 4.54
CA TYR A 55 5.44 -4.76 5.04
C TYR A 55 5.72 -5.73 3.89
N GLY A 56 6.73 -6.61 4.08
CA GLY A 56 7.02 -7.70 3.15
C GLY A 56 6.03 -8.85 3.26
N PHE A 57 6.24 -9.88 2.43
CA PHE A 57 5.39 -11.08 2.40
C PHE A 57 5.45 -11.85 3.74
N GLU A 58 4.29 -12.17 4.31
CA GLU A 58 4.16 -12.85 5.61
C GLU A 58 3.56 -14.25 5.45
N VAL A 59 4.20 -15.26 6.05
CA VAL A 59 3.66 -16.63 6.11
C VAL A 59 3.77 -17.15 7.54
N PHE A 60 2.64 -17.27 8.22
CA PHE A 60 2.55 -17.83 9.56
C PHE A 60 1.81 -19.16 9.56
N GLN A 61 1.83 -19.87 10.70
CA GLN A 61 1.06 -21.11 10.89
C GLN A 61 -0.46 -20.87 10.77
N HIS A 62 -0.93 -19.71 11.22
CA HIS A 62 -2.32 -19.26 11.07
C HIS A 62 -2.34 -17.86 10.46
N ASN A 63 -2.81 -17.76 9.21
CA ASN A 63 -2.92 -16.49 8.50
C ASN A 63 -4.36 -15.97 8.59
N SER A 64 -4.52 -14.71 8.97
CA SER A 64 -5.83 -14.03 9.02
C SER A 64 -6.06 -13.20 7.76
N PHE A 65 -7.18 -12.48 7.71
CA PHE A 65 -7.49 -11.59 6.60
C PHE A 65 -6.42 -10.50 6.40
N GLU A 66 -5.79 -10.07 7.49
CA GLU A 66 -4.71 -9.08 7.48
C GLU A 66 -3.51 -9.55 6.67
N GLN A 67 -3.05 -10.80 6.86
CA GLN A 67 -1.97 -11.38 6.05
C GLN A 67 -2.35 -11.48 4.57
N PHE A 68 -3.60 -11.82 4.26
CA PHE A 68 -4.08 -11.82 2.88
C PHE A 68 -3.94 -10.43 2.24
N CYS A 69 -4.35 -9.36 2.94
CA CYS A 69 -4.20 -7.99 2.43
C CYS A 69 -2.73 -7.61 2.21
N ILE A 70 -1.83 -7.97 3.15
CA ILE A 70 -0.39 -7.70 3.04
C ILE A 70 0.21 -8.43 1.84
N ASN A 71 -0.04 -9.74 1.72
CA ASN A 71 0.52 -10.57 0.66
C ASN A 71 -0.04 -10.21 -0.71
N TYR A 72 -1.34 -9.89 -0.80
CA TYR A 72 -1.94 -9.41 -2.04
C TYR A 72 -1.33 -8.08 -2.50
N CYS A 73 -1.07 -7.15 -1.57
CA CYS A 73 -0.38 -5.91 -1.89
C CYS A 73 1.03 -6.17 -2.43
N ASN A 74 1.79 -7.06 -1.79
CA ASN A 74 3.10 -7.49 -2.26
C ASN A 74 3.05 -8.12 -3.66
N GLU A 75 2.08 -9.00 -3.91
CA GLU A 75 1.89 -9.63 -5.23
C GLU A 75 1.66 -8.58 -6.32
N LYS A 76 0.85 -7.55 -6.04
CA LYS A 76 0.58 -6.48 -7.00
C LYS A 76 1.79 -5.58 -7.26
N LEU A 77 2.59 -5.32 -6.24
CA LEU A 77 3.84 -4.58 -6.41
C LEU A 77 4.88 -5.40 -7.17
N GLN A 78 4.94 -6.70 -6.93
CA GLN A 78 5.80 -7.60 -7.68
C GLN A 78 5.38 -7.67 -9.16
N GLN A 79 4.07 -7.77 -9.44
CA GLN A 79 3.55 -7.71 -10.81
C GLN A 79 3.97 -6.41 -11.51
N LEU A 80 3.78 -5.26 -10.85
CA LEU A 80 4.20 -3.96 -11.39
C LEU A 80 5.71 -3.88 -11.64
N PHE A 81 6.51 -4.39 -10.69
CA PHE A 81 7.97 -4.40 -10.83
C PHE A 81 8.43 -5.24 -12.03
N ILE A 82 7.84 -6.43 -12.21
CA ILE A 82 8.13 -7.31 -13.34
C ILE A 82 7.75 -6.62 -14.66
N GLU A 83 6.53 -6.07 -14.75
CA GLU A 83 6.06 -5.38 -15.96
C GLU A 83 7.02 -4.23 -16.36
N LEU A 84 7.38 -3.38 -15.40
CA LEU A 84 8.26 -2.24 -15.65
C LEU A 84 9.68 -2.69 -16.03
N THR A 85 10.22 -3.71 -15.35
CA THR A 85 11.58 -4.21 -15.62
C THR A 85 11.64 -4.86 -17.00
N LEU A 86 10.71 -5.79 -17.29
CA LEU A 86 10.66 -6.47 -18.59
C LEU A 86 10.44 -5.49 -19.74
N LYS A 87 9.56 -4.51 -19.56
CA LYS A 87 9.32 -3.46 -20.56
C LYS A 87 10.60 -2.65 -20.80
N SER A 88 11.28 -2.23 -19.74
CA SER A 88 12.55 -1.50 -19.85
C SER A 88 13.61 -2.31 -20.59
N GLU A 89 13.73 -3.61 -20.29
CA GLU A 89 14.67 -4.49 -20.98
C GLU A 89 14.33 -4.63 -22.46
N GLN A 90 13.05 -4.81 -22.81
CA GLN A 90 12.61 -4.90 -24.21
C GLN A 90 12.90 -3.62 -24.99
N GLU A 91 12.63 -2.45 -24.40
CA GLU A 91 12.95 -1.14 -25.02
C GLU A 91 14.46 -0.97 -25.25
N GLU A 92 15.30 -1.48 -24.35
CA GLU A 92 16.76 -1.47 -24.49
C GLU A 92 17.22 -2.42 -25.62
N TYR A 93 16.70 -3.64 -25.68
CA TYR A 93 17.03 -4.58 -26.76
C TYR A 93 16.64 -4.04 -28.15
N GLU A 94 15.48 -3.39 -28.27
CA GLU A 94 15.04 -2.75 -29.51
C GLU A 94 15.97 -1.59 -29.89
N ALA A 95 16.37 -0.76 -28.92
CA ALA A 95 17.31 0.34 -29.14
C ALA A 95 18.68 -0.13 -29.60
N GLU A 96 19.13 -1.30 -29.13
CA GLU A 96 20.39 -1.92 -29.53
C GLU A 96 20.28 -2.78 -30.82
N GLY A 97 19.07 -2.99 -31.35
CA GLY A 97 18.83 -3.79 -32.54
C GLY A 97 19.00 -5.30 -32.33
N ILE A 98 18.89 -5.78 -31.08
CA ILE A 98 19.02 -7.20 -30.73
C ILE A 98 17.66 -7.89 -30.92
N THR A 99 17.62 -8.94 -31.75
CA THR A 99 16.38 -9.70 -31.97
C THR A 99 16.17 -10.72 -30.84
N VAL A 100 15.26 -10.40 -29.92
CA VAL A 100 14.80 -11.33 -28.87
C VAL A 100 13.33 -11.68 -29.12
N SER A 101 12.97 -12.96 -29.01
CA SER A 101 11.57 -13.39 -29.03
C SER A 101 10.83 -12.77 -27.84
N GLN A 102 9.72 -12.05 -28.10
CA GLN A 102 8.91 -11.42 -27.06
C GLN A 102 8.52 -12.47 -26.01
N MET A 103 9.00 -12.27 -24.77
CA MET A 103 8.55 -13.07 -23.63
C MET A 103 7.14 -12.59 -23.27
N GLN A 104 6.13 -13.44 -23.52
CA GLN A 104 4.78 -13.24 -22.99
C GLN A 104 4.65 -13.99 -21.66
N GLU A 105 3.95 -13.38 -20.71
CA GLU A 105 3.58 -13.98 -19.41
C GLU A 105 2.95 -15.37 -19.56
#